data_AF-A0A528JCQ9-F1
#
_entry.id   AF-A0A528JCQ9-F1
#
_cell.length_a   1.000
_cell.length_b   1.000
_cell.length_c   1.000
_cell.angle_alpha   90.00
_cell.angle_beta   90.00
_cell.angle_gamma   90.00
#
_symmetry.space_group_name_H-M   'P 1'
#
loop_
_entity.id
_entity.type
_entity.pdbx_description
1 polymer ?
#
loop_
_entity_poly.entity_id
_entity_poly.type
_entity_poly.pdbx_seq_one_letter_code
_entity_poly.pdbx_strand_id
1 'polypeptide(L)'
;MNQPFSDSTPPPSWPKNVRTISLDGLDHLGVDPKTNELYWDGQKIVMERKLSLDWYQTFLATIGAFGALLAGIYPFGAAWGLW
;
A
#
# COMPACT_ATOMS: atom_id res chain seq x y z
N MET A 1 -8.65 -32.44 -13.25
CA MET A 1 -8.08 -32.11 -11.93
C MET A 1 -8.03 -30.60 -11.89
N ASN A 2 -9.05 -29.97 -11.30
CA ASN A 2 -9.24 -28.53 -11.42
C ASN A 2 -8.47 -27.85 -10.27
N GLN A 3 -7.22 -27.51 -10.51
CA GLN A 3 -6.38 -26.79 -9.55
C GLN A 3 -6.13 -25.37 -10.06
N PRO A 4 -6.25 -24.33 -9.22
CA PRO A 4 -6.12 -22.93 -9.64
C PRO A 4 -4.67 -22.50 -9.92
N PHE A 5 -3.70 -23.35 -9.59
CA PHE A 5 -2.27 -23.13 -9.81
C PHE A 5 -1.71 -24.15 -10.80
N SER A 6 -0.70 -23.73 -11.55
CA SER A 6 0.02 -24.56 -12.50
C SER A 6 1.15 -25.33 -11.81
N ASP A 7 1.42 -26.54 -12.30
CA ASP A 7 2.60 -27.34 -11.92
C ASP A 7 3.90 -26.82 -12.55
N SER A 8 3.84 -25.73 -13.34
CA SER A 8 5.03 -25.10 -13.89
C SER A 8 5.91 -24.49 -12.78
N THR A 9 7.22 -24.60 -12.99
CA THR A 9 8.22 -24.00 -12.09
C THR A 9 8.11 -22.48 -12.16
N PRO A 10 7.82 -21.78 -11.05
CA PRO A 10 7.77 -20.33 -11.04
C PRO A 10 9.16 -19.72 -11.30
N PRO A 11 9.24 -18.50 -11.84
CA PRO A 11 10.51 -17.80 -12.03
C PRO A 11 11.33 -17.70 -10.72
N PRO A 12 12.67 -17.74 -10.79
CA PRO A 12 13.52 -17.68 -9.58
C PRO A 12 13.39 -16.39 -8.77
N SER A 13 12.89 -15.32 -9.39
CA SER A 13 12.69 -14.01 -8.77
C SER A 13 11.41 -13.93 -7.91
N TRP A 14 10.54 -14.94 -7.99
CA TRP A 14 9.29 -14.93 -7.24
C TRP A 14 9.48 -15.42 -5.81
N PRO A 15 8.67 -14.95 -4.85
CA PRO A 15 8.69 -15.47 -3.49
C PRO A 15 8.41 -16.97 -3.47
N LYS A 16 9.05 -17.71 -2.55
CA LYS A 16 9.00 -19.19 -2.49
C LYS A 16 7.59 -19.81 -2.45
N ASN A 17 6.60 -19.05 -1.99
CA ASN A 17 5.21 -19.50 -1.83
C ASN A 17 4.30 -19.07 -2.99
N VAL A 18 4.84 -18.39 -4.01
CA VAL A 18 4.07 -17.89 -5.15
C VAL A 18 4.23 -18.86 -6.32
N ARG A 19 3.09 -19.26 -6.89
CA ARG A 19 3.01 -20.19 -8.01
C ARG A 19 2.36 -19.52 -9.21
N THR A 20 2.69 -20.01 -10.38
CA THR A 20 2.04 -19.60 -11.63
C THR A 20 0.58 -20.05 -11.63
N ILE A 21 -0.27 -19.20 -12.20
CA ILE A 21 -1.69 -19.43 -12.31
C ILE A 21 -1.98 -20.43 -13.43
N SER A 22 -2.91 -21.37 -13.23
CA SER A 22 -3.33 -22.29 -14.30
C SER A 22 -4.38 -21.63 -15.20
N LEU A 23 -4.65 -22.23 -16.38
CA LEU A 23 -5.73 -21.80 -17.26
C LEU A 23 -7.10 -21.92 -16.57
N ASP A 24 -7.36 -23.04 -15.88
CA ASP A 24 -8.58 -23.20 -15.09
C ASP A 24 -8.67 -22.16 -13.97
N GLY A 25 -7.53 -21.78 -13.38
CA GLY A 25 -7.46 -20.69 -12.41
C GLY A 25 -7.85 -19.34 -13.02
N LEU A 26 -7.41 -19.04 -14.25
CA LEU A 26 -7.75 -17.77 -14.92
C LEU A 26 -9.25 -17.60 -15.13
N ASP A 27 -10.02 -18.68 -15.28
CA ASP A 27 -11.48 -18.61 -15.38
C ASP A 27 -12.16 -18.09 -14.10
N HIS A 28 -11.46 -18.12 -12.95
CA HIS A 28 -11.92 -17.50 -11.70
C HIS A 28 -11.64 -15.98 -11.64
N LEU A 29 -11.01 -15.38 -12.67
CA LEU A 29 -10.88 -13.93 -12.79
C LEU A 29 -12.16 -13.31 -13.34
N GLY A 30 -12.79 -12.47 -12.52
CA GLY A 30 -13.89 -11.62 -12.92
C GLY A 30 -13.46 -10.16 -12.99
N VAL A 31 -14.07 -9.40 -13.91
CA VAL A 31 -14.01 -7.94 -13.92
C VAL A 31 -15.42 -7.42 -13.71
N ASP A 32 -15.60 -6.52 -12.74
CA ASP A 32 -16.86 -5.80 -12.61
C ASP A 32 -16.94 -4.72 -13.70
N PRO A 33 -17.89 -4.79 -14.65
CA PRO A 33 -18.00 -3.84 -15.76
C PRO A 33 -18.42 -2.43 -15.33
N LYS A 34 -18.94 -2.25 -14.12
CA LYS A 34 -19.37 -0.95 -13.61
C LYS A 34 -18.23 -0.19 -12.94
N THR A 35 -17.38 -0.91 -12.21
CA THR A 35 -16.31 -0.32 -11.39
C THR A 35 -14.92 -0.52 -12.00
N ASN A 36 -14.79 -1.37 -13.03
CA ASN A 36 -13.52 -1.86 -13.59
C ASN A 36 -12.61 -2.51 -12.53
N GLU A 37 -13.19 -3.04 -11.46
CA GLU A 37 -12.46 -3.71 -10.40
C GLU A 37 -12.22 -5.18 -10.75
N LEU A 38 -11.02 -5.67 -10.44
CA LEU A 38 -10.62 -7.05 -10.68
C LEU A 38 -10.97 -7.91 -9.48
N TYR A 39 -11.56 -9.08 -9.72
CA TYR A 39 -11.97 -10.05 -8.70
C TYR A 39 -11.34 -11.41 -9.01
N TRP A 40 -10.92 -12.11 -7.96
CA TRP A 40 -10.47 -13.50 -7.99
C TRP A 40 -11.41 -14.33 -7.12
N ASP A 41 -12.10 -15.31 -7.71
CA ASP A 41 -13.00 -16.21 -6.99
C ASP A 41 -14.03 -15.46 -6.11
N GLY A 42 -14.55 -14.33 -6.63
CA GLY A 42 -15.47 -13.44 -5.92
C GLY A 42 -14.83 -12.51 -4.88
N GLN A 43 -13.53 -12.63 -4.62
CA GLN A 43 -12.77 -11.71 -3.76
C GLN A 43 -12.13 -10.59 -4.58
N LYS A 44 -12.27 -9.35 -4.13
CA LYS A 44 -11.69 -8.19 -4.81
C LYS A 44 -10.16 -8.24 -4.76
N ILE A 45 -9.51 -8.25 -5.92
CA ILE A 45 -8.06 -8.08 -6.05
C ILE A 45 -7.77 -6.59 -5.93
N VAL A 46 -7.51 -6.14 -4.71
CA VAL A 46 -6.92 -4.83 -4.50
C VAL A 46 -5.43 -5.00 -4.79
N MET A 47 -4.97 -4.50 -5.95
CA MET A 47 -3.55 -4.25 -6.08
C MET A 47 -3.20 -3.30 -4.95
N GLU A 48 -2.42 -3.75 -3.97
CA GLU A 48 -1.85 -2.87 -2.96
C GLU A 48 -0.98 -1.87 -3.73
N ARG A 49 -1.61 -0.77 -4.13
CA ARG A 49 -0.92 0.46 -4.45
C ARG A 49 -0.31 0.81 -3.12
N LYS A 50 0.93 0.37 -2.91
CA LYS A 50 1.73 0.70 -1.74
C LYS A 50 1.70 2.22 -1.71
N LEU A 51 0.77 2.78 -0.96
CA LEU A 51 0.70 4.20 -0.65
C LEU A 51 1.83 4.37 0.35
N SER A 52 3.06 4.19 -0.14
CA SER A 52 4.23 4.70 0.51
C SER A 52 3.95 6.19 0.49
N LEU A 53 3.41 6.72 1.60
CA LEU A 53 3.69 8.09 1.94
C LEU A 53 5.19 8.18 1.81
N ASP A 54 5.60 8.82 0.71
CA ASP A 54 6.98 8.97 0.36
C ASP A 54 7.66 9.49 1.61
N TRP A 55 8.75 8.86 2.05
CA TRP A 55 9.40 9.18 3.32
C TRP A 55 9.59 10.71 3.48
N TYR A 56 9.79 11.38 2.36
CA TYR A 56 9.77 12.83 2.17
C TYR A 56 8.51 13.56 2.67
N GLN A 57 7.30 13.08 2.37
CA GLN A 57 6.05 13.71 2.82
C GLN A 57 5.91 13.62 4.34
N THR A 58 6.24 12.47 4.94
CA THR A 58 6.25 12.30 6.40
C THR A 58 7.32 13.18 7.05
N PHE A 59 8.49 13.28 6.44
CA PHE A 59 9.58 14.13 6.92
C PHE A 59 9.21 15.63 6.90
N LEU A 60 8.64 16.10 5.78
CA LEU A 60 8.20 17.49 5.64
C LEU A 60 7.05 17.83 6.60
N ALA A 61 6.07 16.93 6.75
CA ALA A 61 4.97 17.12 7.70
C ALA A 61 5.48 17.18 9.15
N THR A 62 6.48 16.36 9.48
CA THR A 62 7.11 16.37 10.80
C THR A 62 7.84 17.69 11.05
N ILE A 63 8.66 18.16 10.12
CA ILE A 63 9.36 19.46 10.24
C ILE A 63 8.34 20.59 10.39
N GLY A 64 7.29 20.61 9.56
CA GLY A 64 6.24 21.63 9.63
C GLY A 64 5.51 21.62 10.97
N ALA A 65 5.17 20.44 11.50
CA ALA A 65 4.53 20.29 12.80
C ALA A 65 5.42 20.78 13.95
N PHE A 66 6.70 20.42 13.96
CA PHE A 66 7.65 20.91 14.96
C PHE A 66 7.90 22.42 14.83
N GLY A 67 8.02 22.94 13.62
CA GLY A 67 8.17 24.39 13.37
C GLY A 67 6.98 25.18 13.88
N ALA A 68 5.75 24.72 13.59
CA ALA A 68 4.52 25.34 14.09
C ALA A 68 4.42 25.26 15.62
N LEU A 69 4.80 24.14 16.22
CA LEU A 69 4.80 23.96 17.67
C LEU A 69 5.81 24.88 18.36
N LEU A 70 7.04 24.97 17.85
CA LEU A 70 8.07 25.86 18.41
C LEU A 70 7.70 27.33 18.22
N ALA A 71 7.18 27.71 17.05
CA ALA A 71 6.70 29.07 16.80
C ALA A 71 5.50 29.43 17.69
N GLY A 72 4.67 28.45 18.03
CA GLY A 72 3.55 28.62 18.97
C GLY A 72 4.00 28.74 20.42
N ILE A 73 5.02 27.99 20.87
CA ILE A 73 5.53 28.00 22.26
C ILE A 73 6.41 29.24 22.53
N TYR A 74 7.16 29.71 21.54
CA TYR A 74 8.03 30.89 21.64
C TYR A 74 7.35 32.13 22.27
N PRO A 75 6.15 32.59 21.83
CA PRO A 75 5.49 33.73 22.43
C PRO A 75 5.08 33.51 23.89
N PHE A 76 4.80 32.27 24.31
CA PHE A 76 4.48 31.95 25.71
C PHE A 76 5.72 31.94 26.60
N GLY A 77 6.84 31.39 26.12
CA GLY A 77 8.11 31.43 26.83
C GLY A 77 8.63 32.86 27.05
N ALA A 78 8.55 33.69 26.01
CA ALA A 78 8.90 35.11 26.10
C ALA A 78 7.92 35.90 27.00
N ALA A 79 6.62 35.59 26.96
CA ALA A 79 5.63 36.27 27.79
C ALA A 79 5.78 35.95 29.29
N TRP A 80 6.30 34.78 29.66
CA TRP A 80 6.56 34.39 31.04
C TRP A 80 7.99 34.66 31.53
N GLY A 81 8.86 35.26 30.70
CA GLY A 81 10.23 35.64 31.08
C GLY A 81 11.14 34.46 31.39
N LEU A 82 10.85 33.28 30.82
CA LEU A 82 11.64 32.08 31.00
C LEU A 82 12.89 32.05 30.10
N TRP A 83 12.95 32.92 29.09
CA TRP A 83 14.10 33.28 28.24
C TRP A 83 13.95 34.72 27.73
#